data_AF-A0A8H7TTA7-F1
#
_entry.id   AF-A0A8H7TTA7-F1
#
_cell.length_a   1.000
_cell.length_b   1.000
_cell.length_c   1.000
_cell.angle_alpha   90.00
_cell.angle_beta   90.00
_cell.angle_gamma   90.00
#
_symmetry.space_group_name_H-M   'P 1'
#
loop_
_entity.id
_entity.type
_entity.pdbx_description
1 polymer ?
#
loop_
_entity_poly.entity_id
_entity_poly.type
_entity_poly.pdbx_seq_one_letter_code
_entity_poly.pdbx_strand_id
1 'polypeptide(L)'
;MSKDLKTLFVEEYEYQKVPTDGEFYCKIREHQGFYGQKRPFFERLWLGRLSATWHNRKKNLDSLSKHKKLRSAFDALLVIPALFCGFRLTVIHEVIAMKCDEPNINYLEYILFVWEEICNGDREAMGLVDRHTVELLQGTAPGAFKIDHDELQAHIKTGYIFSNFSQDERDQLWPRICRLSRQRLIPSLFTFFEDRKLLTAAANCIRHLEGIDSDMSSHLKTMYRKDSRENMCPIQVAENTYINLVFEAATKFDISSRQLWLAAFREFKALPAKARKKDLVAKSRAEVNAPALFHFASLASRLGFDSKTFRIYYAPPQTALLPDAFY
;
A
#
# COMPACT_ATOMS: atom_id res chain seq x y z
N MET A 1 2.47 44.63 10.36
CA MET A 1 3.19 43.49 9.71
C MET A 1 2.20 42.65 8.92
N SER A 2 2.45 42.43 7.62
CA SER A 2 1.61 41.55 6.79
C SER A 2 1.69 40.09 7.27
N LYS A 3 0.61 39.33 7.09
CA LYS A 3 0.52 37.89 7.40
C LYS A 3 1.57 37.08 6.62
N ASP A 4 1.92 37.54 5.42
CA ASP A 4 2.95 36.93 4.58
C ASP A 4 4.36 37.17 5.14
N LEU A 5 4.63 38.36 5.69
CA LEU A 5 5.91 38.66 6.35
C LEU A 5 6.12 37.79 7.60
N LYS A 6 5.07 37.57 8.40
CA LYS A 6 5.13 36.63 9.54
C LYS A 6 5.40 35.20 9.08
N THR A 7 4.74 34.75 8.00
CA THR A 7 4.94 33.41 7.43
C THR A 7 6.37 33.26 6.91
N LEU A 8 6.90 34.29 6.25
CA LEU A 8 8.27 34.29 5.74
C LEU A 8 9.30 34.18 6.88
N PHE A 9 9.14 34.91 7.98
CA PHE A 9 10.03 34.78 9.15
C PHE A 9 9.96 33.40 9.82
N VAL A 10 8.76 32.83 9.95
CA VAL A 10 8.59 31.47 10.52
C VAL A 10 9.24 30.44 9.60
N GLU A 11 8.98 30.52 8.30
CA GLU A 11 9.61 29.62 7.34
C GLU A 11 11.13 29.81 7.33
N GLU A 12 11.64 31.05 7.33
CA GLU A 12 13.07 31.44 7.44
C GLU A 12 13.77 30.79 8.64
N TYR A 13 13.11 30.75 9.79
CA TYR A 13 13.60 30.07 10.97
C TYR A 13 13.63 28.53 10.82
N GLU A 14 12.63 27.95 10.16
CA GLU A 14 12.58 26.52 9.81
C GLU A 14 13.60 26.11 8.72
N TYR A 15 14.39 27.03 8.13
CA TYR A 15 15.41 26.67 7.11
C TYR A 15 16.64 25.95 7.68
N GLN A 16 16.86 25.97 9.00
CA GLN A 16 18.08 25.42 9.60
C GLN A 16 18.15 23.89 9.54
N LYS A 17 17.02 23.20 9.36
CA LYS A 17 16.94 21.74 9.21
C LYS A 17 16.41 21.36 7.84
N VAL A 18 17.00 20.32 7.23
CA VAL A 18 16.50 19.78 5.97
C VAL A 18 15.13 19.13 6.21
N PRO A 19 14.06 19.55 5.51
CA PRO A 19 12.73 18.99 5.72
C PRO A 19 12.65 17.55 5.22
N THR A 20 11.82 16.77 5.88
CA THR A 20 11.41 15.43 5.49
C THR A 20 10.48 15.47 4.28
N ASP A 21 10.33 14.33 3.60
CA ASP A 21 9.40 14.19 2.47
C ASP A 21 7.96 14.56 2.85
N GLY A 22 7.54 14.19 4.06
CA GLY A 22 6.23 14.52 4.59
C GLY A 22 6.01 16.01 4.80
N GLU A 23 7.00 16.71 5.36
CA GLU A 23 6.94 18.16 5.56
C GLU A 23 6.86 18.89 4.22
N PHE A 24 7.65 18.47 3.22
CA PHE A 24 7.54 18.99 1.86
C PHE A 24 6.14 18.78 1.30
N TYR A 25 5.59 17.57 1.40
CA TYR A 25 4.24 17.29 0.90
C TYR A 25 3.20 18.16 1.60
N CYS A 26 3.18 18.19 2.93
CA CYS A 26 2.19 18.95 3.71
C CYS A 26 2.23 20.44 3.36
N LYS A 27 3.42 21.08 3.36
CA LYS A 27 3.57 22.51 3.07
C LYS A 27 3.21 22.85 1.63
N ILE A 28 3.60 22.01 0.65
CA ILE A 28 3.23 22.24 -0.75
C ILE A 28 1.71 22.14 -0.93
N ARG A 29 1.05 21.14 -0.32
CA ARG A 29 -0.41 20.99 -0.41
C ARG A 29 -1.15 22.12 0.32
N GLU A 30 -0.66 22.56 1.48
CA GLU A 30 -1.14 23.74 2.19
C GLU A 30 -1.14 24.98 1.28
N HIS A 31 0.01 25.30 0.68
CA HIS A 31 0.16 26.47 -0.18
C HIS A 31 -0.60 26.34 -1.51
N GLN A 32 -0.91 25.12 -1.95
CA GLN A 32 -1.82 24.84 -3.07
C GLN A 32 -3.31 25.03 -2.73
N GLY A 33 -3.61 25.43 -1.49
CA GLY A 33 -4.95 25.76 -1.02
C GLY A 33 -5.72 24.58 -0.45
N PHE A 34 -5.06 23.50 -0.03
CA PHE A 34 -5.75 22.36 0.57
C PHE A 34 -6.53 22.76 1.83
N TYR A 35 -5.99 23.68 2.64
CA TYR A 35 -6.67 24.25 3.81
C TYR A 35 -7.33 25.62 3.52
N GLY A 36 -7.62 25.93 2.26
CA GLY A 36 -8.28 27.17 1.86
C GLY A 36 -7.45 28.03 0.91
N GLN A 37 -6.89 29.14 1.41
CA GLN A 37 -6.29 30.15 0.54
C GLN A 37 -5.01 29.66 -0.13
N LYS A 38 -4.98 29.75 -1.47
CA LYS A 38 -3.77 29.48 -2.27
C LYS A 38 -2.72 30.55 -2.02
N ARG A 39 -1.46 30.11 -1.89
CA ARG A 39 -0.30 30.97 -1.70
C ARG A 39 0.79 30.64 -2.74
N PRO A 40 0.64 31.10 -3.99
CA PRO A 40 1.51 30.70 -5.10
C PRO A 40 2.99 31.06 -4.91
N PHE A 41 3.29 32.13 -4.15
CA PHE A 41 4.67 32.50 -3.82
C PHE A 41 5.34 31.41 -2.97
N PHE A 42 4.71 31.02 -1.86
CA PHE A 42 5.22 30.00 -0.96
C PHE A 42 5.20 28.61 -1.60
N GLU A 43 4.20 28.29 -2.44
CA GLU A 43 4.23 27.06 -3.25
C GLU A 43 5.51 26.98 -4.11
N ARG A 44 5.84 28.05 -4.86
CA ARG A 44 7.05 28.09 -5.68
C ARG A 44 8.32 28.00 -4.85
N LEU A 45 8.33 28.61 -3.67
CA LEU A 45 9.45 28.55 -2.73
C LEU A 45 9.72 27.12 -2.26
N TRP A 46 8.69 26.41 -1.78
CA TRP A 46 8.80 25.02 -1.34
C TRP A 46 9.12 24.06 -2.49
N LEU A 47 8.55 24.25 -3.68
CA LEU A 47 8.92 23.48 -4.88
C LEU A 47 10.37 23.74 -5.31
N GLY A 48 10.84 24.98 -5.20
CA GLY A 48 12.23 25.36 -5.46
C GLY A 48 13.18 24.67 -4.50
N ARG A 49 12.87 24.72 -3.20
CA ARG A 49 13.63 24.03 -2.14
C ARG A 49 13.69 22.52 -2.40
N LEU A 50 12.57 21.87 -2.66
CA LEU A 50 12.53 20.43 -2.99
C LEU A 50 13.40 20.08 -4.21
N SER A 51 13.35 20.91 -5.25
CA SER A 51 14.14 20.74 -6.47
C SER A 51 15.63 20.85 -6.20
N ALA A 52 16.03 21.83 -5.37
CA ALA A 52 17.42 22.08 -5.00
C ALA A 52 17.99 21.00 -4.08
N THR A 53 17.16 20.45 -3.18
CA THR A 53 17.62 19.39 -2.28
C THR A 53 17.74 18.04 -3.02
N TRP A 54 16.75 17.66 -3.86
CA TRP A 54 16.80 16.39 -4.60
C TRP A 54 16.04 16.39 -5.93
N HIS A 55 16.78 16.35 -7.05
CA HIS A 55 16.21 16.43 -8.41
C HIS A 55 15.10 15.40 -8.72
N ASN A 56 15.21 14.17 -8.21
CA ASN A 56 14.23 13.11 -8.50
C ASN A 56 12.95 13.23 -7.67
N ARG A 57 12.97 13.89 -6.51
CA ARG A 57 11.78 13.99 -5.65
C ARG A 57 10.72 14.93 -6.24
N LYS A 58 11.13 16.01 -6.90
CA LYS A 58 10.21 16.86 -7.66
C LYS A 58 9.49 16.07 -8.76
N LYS A 59 10.22 15.29 -9.55
CA LYS A 59 9.64 14.42 -10.59
C LYS A 59 8.64 13.42 -9.99
N ASN A 60 8.95 12.84 -8.85
CA ASN A 60 8.05 11.91 -8.16
C ASN A 60 6.79 12.61 -7.64
N LEU A 61 6.93 13.81 -7.07
CA LEU A 61 5.80 14.65 -6.66
C LEU A 61 4.92 15.05 -7.86
N ASP A 62 5.52 15.40 -8.99
CA ASP A 62 4.79 15.73 -10.22
C ASP A 62 4.04 14.52 -10.77
N SER A 63 4.66 13.33 -10.75
CA SER A 63 4.02 12.07 -11.12
C SER A 63 2.84 11.74 -10.21
N LEU A 64 3.00 11.90 -8.89
CA LEU A 64 1.90 11.73 -7.93
C LEU A 64 0.79 12.74 -8.19
N SER A 65 1.15 13.99 -8.46
CA SER A 65 0.19 15.07 -8.72
C SER A 65 -0.68 14.78 -9.95
N LYS A 66 -0.12 14.15 -10.98
CA LYS A 66 -0.85 13.68 -12.17
C LYS A 66 -1.73 12.46 -11.88
N HIS A 67 -1.35 11.63 -10.90
CA HIS A 67 -2.06 10.42 -10.53
C HIS A 67 -3.23 10.70 -9.56
N LYS A 68 -4.30 11.30 -10.08
CA LYS A 68 -5.41 11.90 -9.30
C LYS A 68 -5.96 11.04 -8.16
N LYS A 69 -6.19 9.73 -8.39
CA LYS A 69 -6.77 8.82 -7.38
C LYS A 69 -5.84 8.64 -6.18
N LEU A 70 -4.60 8.22 -6.42
CA LEU A 70 -3.57 8.10 -5.38
C LEU A 70 -3.32 9.43 -4.67
N ARG A 71 -3.20 10.54 -5.41
CA ARG A 71 -3.07 11.87 -4.79
C ARG A 71 -4.23 12.17 -3.85
N SER A 72 -5.47 11.92 -4.28
CA SER A 72 -6.65 12.12 -3.44
C SER A 72 -6.62 11.29 -2.16
N ALA A 73 -6.15 10.05 -2.24
CA ALA A 73 -6.02 9.16 -1.08
C ALA A 73 -4.92 9.64 -0.10
N PHE A 74 -3.78 10.12 -0.59
CA PHE A 74 -2.78 10.76 0.28
C PHE A 74 -3.28 12.08 0.86
N ASP A 75 -3.92 12.92 0.05
CA ASP A 75 -4.50 14.20 0.49
C ASP A 75 -5.53 14.00 1.59
N ALA A 76 -6.30 12.90 1.56
CA ALA A 76 -7.27 12.59 2.62
C ALA A 76 -6.61 12.42 4.00
N LEU A 77 -5.34 12.00 4.06
CA LEU A 77 -4.58 11.85 5.30
C LEU A 77 -4.09 13.18 5.88
N LEU A 78 -4.14 14.28 5.13
CA LEU A 78 -3.66 15.59 5.58
C LEU A 78 -4.46 16.12 6.79
N VAL A 79 -5.65 15.60 7.05
CA VAL A 79 -6.40 15.89 8.29
C VAL A 79 -5.64 15.51 9.56
N ILE A 80 -4.68 14.58 9.48
CA ILE A 80 -3.72 14.25 10.55
C ILE A 80 -2.30 14.44 10.01
N PRO A 81 -1.75 15.67 10.03
CA PRO A 81 -0.44 15.96 9.44
C PRO A 81 0.69 15.08 9.99
N ALA A 82 0.60 14.63 11.25
CA ALA A 82 1.57 13.76 11.87
C ALA A 82 1.79 12.43 11.15
N LEU A 83 0.79 11.90 10.43
CA LEU A 83 0.92 10.67 9.64
C LEU A 83 2.00 10.77 8.56
N PHE A 84 2.29 11.97 8.09
CA PHE A 84 3.33 12.22 7.09
C PHE A 84 4.76 12.05 7.61
N CYS A 85 4.96 11.77 8.91
CA CYS A 85 6.27 11.38 9.44
C CYS A 85 6.87 10.15 8.73
N GLY A 86 6.01 9.24 8.25
CA GLY A 86 6.39 8.04 7.50
C GLY A 86 6.37 8.20 5.97
N PHE A 87 6.10 9.39 5.44
CA PHE A 87 5.95 9.61 4.00
C PHE A 87 7.30 9.53 3.26
N ARG A 88 7.31 8.90 2.08
CA ARG A 88 8.54 8.66 1.29
C ARG A 88 8.33 9.00 -0.18
N LEU A 89 8.63 10.25 -0.56
CA LEU A 89 8.59 10.71 -1.97
C LEU A 89 9.56 9.93 -2.85
N THR A 90 10.66 9.43 -2.28
CA THR A 90 11.68 8.68 -3.00
C THR A 90 11.14 7.42 -3.69
N VAL A 91 10.13 6.76 -3.12
CA VAL A 91 9.58 5.48 -3.63
C VAL A 91 8.20 5.61 -4.28
N ILE A 92 7.64 6.82 -4.37
CA ILE A 92 6.32 7.06 -4.99
C ILE A 92 6.27 6.61 -6.45
N HIS A 93 7.36 6.78 -7.19
CA HIS A 93 7.45 6.30 -8.56
C HIS A 93 7.28 4.78 -8.66
N GLU A 94 7.72 4.01 -7.65
CA GLU A 94 7.50 2.56 -7.58
C GLU A 94 6.05 2.21 -7.27
N VAL A 95 5.39 2.96 -6.38
CA VAL A 95 3.95 2.80 -6.07
C VAL A 95 3.14 2.95 -7.35
N ILE A 96 3.38 4.03 -8.10
CA ILE A 96 2.68 4.31 -9.36
C ILE A 96 3.02 3.26 -10.43
N ALA A 97 4.30 2.90 -10.57
CA ALA A 97 4.74 1.92 -11.57
C ALA A 97 4.20 0.51 -11.31
N MET A 98 3.80 0.20 -10.07
CA MET A 98 3.15 -1.06 -9.72
C MET A 98 1.78 -1.21 -10.39
N LYS A 99 1.09 -0.11 -10.73
CA LYS A 99 -0.26 -0.15 -11.32
C LYS A 99 -1.22 -1.03 -10.52
N CYS A 100 -1.20 -0.89 -9.19
CA CYS A 100 -2.06 -1.63 -8.28
C CYS A 100 -2.85 -0.62 -7.45
N ASP A 101 -3.67 0.20 -8.11
CA ASP A 101 -4.28 1.37 -7.46
C ASP A 101 -5.20 0.96 -6.31
N GLU A 102 -6.09 -0.01 -6.55
CA GLU A 102 -7.08 -0.47 -5.58
C GLU A 102 -6.47 -0.89 -4.22
N PRO A 103 -5.51 -1.83 -4.13
CA PRO A 103 -4.94 -2.21 -2.83
C PRO A 103 -4.16 -1.07 -2.17
N ASN A 104 -3.51 -0.18 -2.94
CA ASN A 104 -2.80 0.97 -2.37
C ASN A 104 -3.78 2.00 -1.79
N ILE A 105 -4.84 2.34 -2.52
CA ILE A 105 -5.88 3.27 -2.08
C ILE A 105 -6.60 2.72 -0.86
N ASN A 106 -7.00 1.45 -0.89
CA ASN A 106 -7.66 0.80 0.25
C ASN A 106 -6.77 0.78 1.51
N TYR A 107 -5.45 0.66 1.37
CA TYR A 107 -4.53 0.78 2.51
C TYR A 107 -4.53 2.22 3.07
N LEU A 108 -4.42 3.23 2.20
CA LEU A 108 -4.44 4.64 2.61
C LEU A 108 -5.76 5.03 3.28
N GLU A 109 -6.89 4.56 2.75
CA GLU A 109 -8.21 4.71 3.37
C GLU A 109 -8.29 4.01 4.72
N TYR A 110 -7.69 2.82 4.86
CA TYR A 110 -7.62 2.11 6.13
C TYR A 110 -6.76 2.84 7.17
N ILE A 111 -5.66 3.50 6.76
CA ILE A 111 -4.91 4.39 7.65
C ILE A 111 -5.83 5.48 8.17
N LEU A 112 -6.53 6.20 7.28
CA LEU A 112 -7.44 7.27 7.69
C LEU A 112 -8.49 6.75 8.68
N PHE A 113 -9.16 5.65 8.33
CA PHE A 113 -10.19 5.03 9.17
C PHE A 113 -9.68 4.72 10.58
N VAL A 114 -8.52 4.08 10.72
CA VAL A 114 -8.01 3.71 12.04
C VAL A 114 -7.72 4.94 12.90
N TRP A 115 -7.06 5.96 12.34
CA TRP A 115 -6.71 7.15 13.10
C TRP A 115 -7.91 8.06 13.39
N GLU A 116 -8.88 8.11 12.48
CA GLU A 116 -10.18 8.75 12.71
C GLU A 116 -10.94 8.06 13.84
N GLU A 117 -10.99 6.72 13.86
CA GLU A 117 -11.63 5.94 14.93
C GLU A 117 -10.93 6.09 16.28
N ILE A 118 -9.59 6.19 16.31
CA ILE A 118 -8.85 6.50 17.54
C ILE A 118 -9.34 7.85 18.08
N CYS A 119 -9.42 8.87 17.23
CA CYS A 119 -9.84 10.22 17.57
C CYS A 119 -11.37 10.40 17.62
N ASN A 120 -12.15 9.32 17.46
CA ASN A 120 -13.63 9.36 17.45
C ASN A 120 -14.23 10.35 16.43
N GLY A 121 -13.59 10.52 15.27
CA GLY A 121 -14.03 11.43 14.23
C GLY A 121 -13.87 12.93 14.55
N ASP A 122 -13.28 13.27 15.69
CA ASP A 122 -13.07 14.67 16.07
C ASP A 122 -11.85 15.25 15.33
N ARG A 123 -12.13 16.25 14.48
CA ARG A 123 -11.11 16.93 13.68
C ARG A 123 -10.11 17.72 14.51
N GLU A 124 -10.52 18.26 15.66
CA GLU A 124 -9.60 18.98 16.54
C GLU A 124 -8.63 17.97 17.18
N ALA A 125 -9.14 16.88 17.74
CA ALA A 125 -8.34 15.77 18.24
C ALA A 125 -7.36 15.21 17.20
N MET A 126 -7.80 15.00 15.95
CA MET A 126 -6.95 14.57 14.85
C MET A 126 -5.77 15.53 14.58
N GLY A 127 -5.98 16.83 14.79
CA GLY A 127 -4.93 17.85 14.68
C GLY A 127 -3.96 17.90 15.86
N LEU A 128 -4.34 17.35 17.02
CA LEU A 128 -3.49 17.26 18.22
C LEU A 128 -2.52 16.08 18.17
N VAL A 129 -2.78 15.07 17.34
CA VAL A 129 -1.86 13.93 17.16
C VAL A 129 -0.51 14.43 16.68
N ASP A 130 0.53 14.11 17.44
CA ASP A 130 1.90 14.49 17.13
C ASP A 130 2.68 13.34 16.45
N ARG A 131 3.82 13.70 15.87
CA ARG A 131 4.73 12.76 15.18
C ARG A 131 5.19 11.61 16.08
N HIS A 132 5.55 11.91 17.32
CA HIS A 132 6.14 10.94 18.24
C HIS A 132 5.13 9.85 18.61
N THR A 133 3.88 10.25 18.82
CA THR A 133 2.74 9.34 19.00
C THR A 133 2.57 8.38 17.82
N VAL A 134 2.60 8.88 16.58
CA VAL A 134 2.50 8.03 15.38
C VAL A 134 3.66 7.04 15.30
N GLU A 135 4.88 7.50 15.55
CA GLU A 135 6.10 6.68 15.46
C GLU A 135 6.14 5.54 16.49
N LEU A 136 5.58 5.73 17.69
CA LEU A 136 5.50 4.69 18.72
C LEU A 136 4.32 3.73 18.51
N LEU A 137 3.19 4.21 17.98
CA LEU A 137 2.02 3.34 17.75
C LEU A 137 2.14 2.53 16.47
N GLN A 138 2.71 3.08 15.40
CA GLN A 138 2.74 2.40 14.10
C GLN A 138 3.38 1.00 14.19
N GLY A 139 2.73 0.01 13.58
CA GLY A 139 3.24 -1.35 13.56
C GLY A 139 3.11 -2.12 14.89
N THR A 140 2.47 -1.54 15.92
CA THR A 140 2.14 -2.25 17.16
C THR A 140 0.73 -2.83 17.10
N ALA A 141 0.43 -3.82 17.95
CA ALA A 141 -0.92 -4.32 18.17
C ALA A 141 -1.23 -4.56 19.66
N PRO A 142 -1.38 -3.50 20.48
CA PRO A 142 -1.67 -3.59 21.91
C PRO A 142 -3.02 -4.27 22.25
N GLY A 143 -3.91 -4.44 21.27
CA GLY A 143 -5.13 -5.23 21.43
C GLY A 143 -4.92 -6.74 21.37
N ALA A 144 -3.83 -7.19 20.76
CA ALA A 144 -3.53 -8.59 20.48
C ALA A 144 -2.29 -9.08 21.25
N PHE A 145 -1.30 -8.22 21.47
CA PHE A 145 -0.01 -8.56 22.08
C PHE A 145 0.16 -7.87 23.42
N LYS A 146 0.43 -8.66 24.46
CA LYS A 146 0.60 -8.17 25.84
C LYS A 146 1.82 -7.25 25.99
N ILE A 147 2.91 -7.52 25.26
CA ILE A 147 4.13 -6.71 25.32
C ILE A 147 3.83 -5.28 24.87
N ASP A 148 3.26 -5.13 23.66
CA ASP A 148 2.81 -3.83 23.14
C ASP A 148 1.79 -3.17 24.07
N HIS A 149 0.86 -3.94 24.64
CA HIS A 149 -0.14 -3.44 25.58
C HIS A 149 0.50 -2.78 26.80
N ASP A 150 1.37 -3.51 27.50
CA ASP A 150 1.92 -3.08 28.79
C ASP A 150 2.87 -1.89 28.61
N GLU A 151 3.69 -1.89 27.54
CA GLU A 151 4.58 -0.78 27.18
C GLU A 151 3.79 0.50 26.83
N LEU A 152 2.84 0.40 25.90
CA LEU A 152 2.08 1.56 25.43
C LEU A 152 1.09 2.08 26.49
N GLN A 153 0.55 1.22 27.35
CA GLN A 153 -0.32 1.65 28.43
C GLN A 153 0.42 2.57 29.41
N ALA A 154 1.68 2.25 29.73
CA ALA A 154 2.51 3.10 30.56
C ALA A 154 2.72 4.47 29.89
N HIS A 155 3.05 4.48 28.59
CA HIS A 155 3.25 5.71 27.83
C HIS A 155 2.01 6.60 27.74
N ILE A 156 0.80 6.03 27.60
CA ILE A 156 -0.45 6.81 27.64
C ILE A 156 -0.66 7.41 29.03
N LYS A 157 -0.49 6.62 30.09
CA LYS A 157 -0.71 7.09 31.48
C LYS A 157 0.23 8.23 31.87
N THR A 158 1.48 8.21 31.38
CA THR A 158 2.46 9.27 31.65
C THR A 158 2.34 10.46 30.69
N GLY A 159 1.47 10.38 29.68
CA GLY A 159 1.38 11.38 28.61
C GLY A 159 2.62 11.43 27.70
N TYR A 160 3.39 10.35 27.64
CA TYR A 160 4.55 10.24 26.75
C TYR A 160 4.12 10.13 25.29
N ILE A 161 3.00 9.46 25.02
CA ILE A 161 2.24 9.55 23.77
C ILE A 161 0.93 10.27 24.01
N PHE A 162 0.40 10.90 22.96
CA PHE A 162 -0.73 11.83 23.03
C PHE A 162 -0.46 12.95 24.05
N SER A 163 0.73 13.56 23.98
CA SER A 163 1.15 14.59 24.94
C SER A 163 0.30 15.86 24.86
N ASN A 164 -0.29 16.13 23.69
CA ASN A 164 -1.17 17.29 23.45
C ASN A 164 -2.61 17.08 23.92
N PHE A 165 -2.93 15.91 24.48
CA PHE A 165 -4.24 15.58 25.01
C PHE A 165 -4.23 15.70 26.55
N SER A 166 -5.39 15.95 27.13
CA SER A 166 -5.62 15.83 28.57
C SER A 166 -5.56 14.38 29.04
N GLN A 167 -5.44 14.17 30.36
CA GLN A 167 -5.43 12.81 30.91
C GLN A 167 -6.74 12.06 30.63
N ASP A 168 -7.88 12.74 30.77
CA ASP A 168 -9.21 12.14 30.53
C ASP A 168 -9.40 11.72 29.07
N GLU A 169 -8.90 12.52 28.12
CA GLU A 169 -8.91 12.16 26.70
C GLU A 169 -8.02 10.95 26.43
N ARG A 170 -6.82 10.92 26.99
CA ARG A 170 -5.89 9.78 26.87
C ARG A 170 -6.50 8.47 27.38
N ASP A 171 -7.21 8.52 28.50
CA ASP A 171 -7.89 7.36 29.07
C ASP A 171 -9.03 6.85 28.16
N GLN A 172 -9.67 7.75 27.39
CA GLN A 172 -10.68 7.39 26.39
C GLN A 172 -10.10 6.87 25.07
N LEU A 173 -8.91 7.34 24.67
CA LEU A 173 -8.20 6.88 23.46
C LEU A 173 -7.76 5.42 23.60
N TRP A 174 -7.24 5.04 24.77
CA TRP A 174 -6.65 3.72 24.99
C TRP A 174 -7.54 2.52 24.64
N PRO A 175 -8.79 2.40 25.13
CA PRO A 175 -9.65 1.27 24.78
C PRO A 175 -9.96 1.20 23.27
N ARG A 176 -9.98 2.34 22.57
CA ARG A 176 -10.17 2.38 21.11
C ARG A 176 -8.94 1.83 20.38
N ILE A 177 -7.74 2.24 20.80
CA ILE A 177 -6.47 1.74 20.27
C ILE A 177 -6.38 0.22 20.43
N CYS A 178 -6.67 -0.29 21.64
CA CYS A 178 -6.70 -1.74 21.89
C CYS A 178 -7.76 -2.44 21.03
N ARG A 179 -8.98 -1.90 20.91
CA ARG A 179 -10.06 -2.49 20.09
C ARG A 179 -9.64 -2.61 18.61
N LEU A 180 -9.12 -1.54 18.03
CA LEU A 180 -8.75 -1.46 16.61
C LEU A 180 -7.57 -2.36 16.27
N SER A 181 -6.72 -2.64 17.25
CA SER A 181 -5.50 -3.43 17.06
C SER A 181 -5.60 -4.90 17.48
N ARG A 182 -6.81 -5.44 17.69
CA ARG A 182 -7.02 -6.86 18.03
C ARG A 182 -6.68 -7.83 16.91
N GLN A 183 -6.82 -7.40 15.66
CA GLN A 183 -6.67 -8.27 14.48
C GLN A 183 -5.54 -7.81 13.54
N ARG A 184 -5.13 -6.54 13.65
CA ARG A 184 -4.22 -5.88 12.72
C ARG A 184 -3.34 -4.90 13.46
N LEU A 185 -2.14 -4.69 12.95
CA LEU A 185 -1.24 -3.64 13.46
C LEU A 185 -1.84 -2.26 13.20
N ILE A 186 -1.48 -1.29 14.05
CA ILE A 186 -1.84 0.11 13.84
C ILE A 186 -1.12 0.60 12.57
N PRO A 187 -1.85 1.01 11.53
CA PRO A 187 -1.25 1.35 10.24
C PRO A 187 -0.74 2.79 10.25
N SER A 188 0.28 3.08 9.44
CA SER A 188 0.75 4.43 9.15
C SER A 188 1.32 4.51 7.74
N LEU A 189 1.74 5.70 7.30
CA LEU A 189 2.45 5.81 6.02
C LEU A 189 3.78 5.02 6.02
N PHE A 190 4.42 4.86 7.18
CA PHE A 190 5.59 3.99 7.28
C PHE A 190 5.24 2.53 6.97
N THR A 191 4.22 1.98 7.64
CA THR A 191 3.81 0.57 7.44
C THR A 191 3.32 0.35 6.01
N PHE A 192 2.62 1.33 5.42
CA PHE A 192 2.24 1.31 4.01
C PHE A 192 3.44 1.07 3.09
N PHE A 193 4.53 1.85 3.25
CA PHE A 193 5.70 1.69 2.38
C PHE A 193 6.49 0.40 2.65
N GLU A 194 6.44 -0.14 3.87
CA GLU A 194 7.03 -1.42 4.22
C GLU A 194 6.22 -2.59 3.63
N ASP A 195 4.92 -2.65 3.88
CA ASP A 195 4.01 -3.69 3.40
C ASP A 195 3.90 -3.72 1.87
N ARG A 196 4.04 -2.55 1.23
CA ARG A 196 4.14 -2.43 -0.22
C ARG A 196 5.23 -3.32 -0.81
N LYS A 197 6.33 -3.60 -0.10
CA LYS A 197 7.39 -4.51 -0.58
C LYS A 197 6.84 -5.92 -0.80
N LEU A 198 6.04 -6.41 0.15
CA LEU A 198 5.36 -7.70 0.06
C LEU A 198 4.29 -7.66 -1.04
N LEU A 199 3.48 -6.59 -1.10
CA LEU A 199 2.48 -6.41 -2.16
C LEU A 199 3.12 -6.42 -3.56
N THR A 200 4.28 -5.78 -3.71
CA THR A 200 5.04 -5.74 -4.98
C THR A 200 5.48 -7.14 -5.39
N ALA A 201 5.95 -7.96 -4.44
CA ALA A 201 6.32 -9.34 -4.69
C ALA A 201 5.11 -10.16 -5.18
N ALA A 202 3.97 -10.08 -4.48
CA ALA A 202 2.75 -10.76 -4.89
C ALA A 202 2.22 -10.27 -6.26
N ALA A 203 2.27 -8.97 -6.51
CA ALA A 203 1.87 -8.40 -7.81
C ALA A 203 2.75 -8.94 -8.95
N ASN A 204 4.05 -9.15 -8.69
CA ASN A 204 4.94 -9.77 -9.67
C ASN A 204 4.58 -11.24 -9.95
N CYS A 205 4.05 -11.97 -8.97
CA CYS A 205 3.53 -13.32 -9.20
C CYS A 205 2.35 -13.30 -10.17
N ILE A 206 1.39 -12.40 -9.94
CA ILE A 206 0.20 -12.25 -10.79
C ILE A 206 0.61 -11.87 -12.23
N ARG A 207 1.64 -11.02 -12.41
CA ARG A 207 2.19 -10.68 -13.72
C ARG A 207 2.85 -11.84 -14.48
N HIS A 208 3.07 -12.99 -13.85
CA HIS A 208 3.47 -14.18 -14.61
C HIS A 208 2.32 -14.72 -15.45
N LEU A 209 1.07 -14.50 -15.03
CA LEU A 209 -0.13 -15.03 -15.68
C LEU A 209 -0.42 -14.36 -17.02
N GLU A 210 -0.18 -13.05 -17.16
CA GLU A 210 -0.22 -12.34 -18.44
C GLU A 210 0.52 -10.99 -18.33
N GLY A 211 0.92 -10.41 -19.47
CA GLY A 211 1.52 -9.08 -19.52
C GLY A 211 0.51 -7.99 -19.14
N ILE A 212 0.69 -7.38 -17.96
CA ILE A 212 -0.23 -6.35 -17.46
C ILE A 212 0.18 -4.96 -17.95
N ASP A 213 -0.52 -4.46 -18.96
CA ASP A 213 -0.29 -3.13 -19.53
C ASP A 213 -1.15 -2.03 -18.87
N SER A 214 -2.18 -2.40 -18.10
CA SER A 214 -3.11 -1.49 -17.41
C SER A 214 -3.02 -1.62 -15.88
N ASP A 215 -3.92 -0.95 -15.14
CA ASP A 215 -4.11 -1.18 -13.71
C ASP A 215 -4.49 -2.65 -13.43
N MET A 216 -3.87 -3.26 -12.42
CA MET A 216 -3.97 -4.67 -12.05
C MET A 216 -5.41 -5.10 -11.83
N SER A 217 -6.19 -4.34 -11.06
CA SER A 217 -7.59 -4.68 -10.78
C SER A 217 -8.43 -4.64 -12.04
N SER A 218 -8.22 -3.63 -12.88
CA SER A 218 -8.89 -3.52 -14.18
C SER A 218 -8.51 -4.70 -15.09
N HIS A 219 -7.24 -5.08 -15.12
CA HIS A 219 -6.75 -6.23 -15.88
C HIS A 219 -7.36 -7.55 -15.39
N LEU A 220 -7.35 -7.81 -14.08
CA LEU A 220 -7.97 -9.00 -13.50
C LEU A 220 -9.47 -9.08 -13.82
N LYS A 221 -10.19 -7.95 -13.82
CA LYS A 221 -11.60 -7.90 -14.25
C LYS A 221 -11.79 -8.32 -15.71
N THR A 222 -10.85 -7.99 -16.60
CA THR A 222 -10.91 -8.43 -18.01
C THR A 222 -10.61 -9.91 -18.18
N MET A 223 -9.73 -10.47 -17.34
CA MET A 223 -9.42 -11.91 -17.34
C MET A 223 -10.56 -12.74 -16.74
N TYR A 224 -11.32 -12.16 -15.80
CA TYR A 224 -12.37 -12.86 -15.09
C TYR A 224 -13.57 -13.16 -16.01
N ARG A 225 -13.73 -14.42 -16.40
CA ARG A 225 -14.88 -14.84 -17.20
C ARG A 225 -16.08 -15.09 -16.29
N LYS A 226 -17.20 -14.45 -16.62
CA LYS A 226 -18.49 -14.75 -16.00
C LYS A 226 -18.98 -16.09 -16.52
N ASP A 227 -18.60 -17.19 -15.86
CA ASP A 227 -19.30 -18.44 -16.14
C ASP A 227 -20.71 -18.33 -15.55
N SER A 228 -21.70 -18.26 -16.45
CA SER A 228 -23.09 -17.87 -16.14
C SER A 228 -23.94 -19.01 -15.60
N ARG A 229 -23.34 -20.18 -15.35
CA ARG A 229 -24.10 -21.42 -15.09
C ARG A 229 -24.11 -21.88 -13.64
N GLU A 230 -23.21 -21.40 -12.78
CA GLU A 230 -23.18 -21.80 -11.36
C GLU A 230 -22.94 -20.61 -10.42
N ASN A 231 -23.74 -20.53 -9.34
CA ASN A 231 -23.53 -19.57 -8.25
C ASN A 231 -22.38 -19.94 -7.30
N MET A 232 -21.69 -21.04 -7.61
CA MET A 232 -20.61 -21.58 -6.82
C MET A 232 -19.28 -20.89 -7.15
N CYS A 233 -18.55 -20.49 -6.12
CA CYS A 233 -17.16 -20.05 -6.20
C CYS A 233 -16.30 -21.04 -5.39
N PRO A 234 -15.22 -21.61 -5.96
CA PRO A 234 -14.31 -22.45 -5.21
C PRO A 234 -13.49 -21.59 -4.23
N ILE A 235 -13.56 -21.93 -2.95
CA ILE A 235 -12.71 -21.37 -1.89
C ILE A 235 -11.64 -22.39 -1.52
N GLN A 236 -10.38 -22.02 -1.69
CA GLN A 236 -9.23 -22.80 -1.26
C GLN A 236 -9.11 -22.74 0.27
N VAL A 237 -9.27 -23.89 0.93
CA VAL A 237 -9.16 -24.02 2.40
C VAL A 237 -7.87 -24.73 2.83
N ALA A 238 -7.22 -25.45 1.90
CA ALA A 238 -5.87 -25.98 2.05
C ALA A 238 -5.18 -26.02 0.68
N GLU A 239 -3.89 -26.36 0.62
CA GLU A 239 -3.06 -26.30 -0.59
C GLU A 239 -3.75 -26.89 -1.83
N ASN A 240 -4.36 -28.07 -1.70
CA ASN A 240 -5.07 -28.75 -2.79
C ASN A 240 -6.56 -28.98 -2.50
N THR A 241 -7.11 -28.32 -1.48
CA THR A 241 -8.49 -28.57 -1.03
C THR A 241 -9.36 -27.33 -1.22
N TYR A 242 -10.53 -27.54 -1.82
CA TYR A 242 -11.48 -26.49 -2.15
C TYR A 242 -12.86 -26.86 -1.65
N ILE A 243 -13.58 -25.87 -1.14
CA ILE A 243 -15.02 -25.95 -0.88
C ILE A 243 -15.73 -25.01 -1.84
N ASN A 244 -16.87 -25.42 -2.38
CA ASN A 244 -17.67 -24.55 -3.23
C ASN A 244 -18.70 -23.83 -2.36
N LEU A 245 -18.69 -22.50 -2.38
CA LEU A 245 -19.67 -21.68 -1.66
C LEU A 245 -20.48 -20.83 -2.64
N VAL A 246 -21.72 -20.56 -2.28
CA VAL A 246 -22.64 -19.72 -3.06
C VAL A 246 -22.34 -18.26 -2.75
N PHE A 247 -22.08 -17.45 -3.78
CA PHE A 247 -21.96 -16.00 -3.66
C PHE A 247 -22.82 -15.28 -4.69
N GLU A 248 -23.26 -14.08 -4.33
CA GLU A 248 -23.89 -13.15 -5.27
C GLU A 248 -22.96 -12.82 -6.43
N ALA A 249 -23.52 -12.65 -7.63
CA ALA A 249 -22.76 -12.40 -8.84
C ALA A 249 -21.82 -11.19 -8.74
N ALA A 250 -22.21 -10.16 -7.97
CA ALA A 250 -21.41 -8.96 -7.74
C ALA A 250 -20.14 -9.24 -6.91
N THR A 251 -20.19 -10.21 -5.99
CA THR A 251 -19.11 -10.49 -5.02
C THR A 251 -18.14 -11.56 -5.50
N LYS A 252 -18.52 -12.38 -6.49
CA LYS A 252 -17.68 -13.48 -6.98
C LYS A 252 -16.29 -13.02 -7.44
N PHE A 253 -16.23 -11.92 -8.20
CA PHE A 253 -14.95 -11.37 -8.66
C PHE A 253 -14.05 -10.98 -7.47
N ASP A 254 -14.60 -10.30 -6.47
CA ASP A 254 -13.82 -9.83 -5.32
C ASP A 254 -13.26 -11.01 -4.51
N ILE A 255 -14.06 -12.05 -4.31
CA ILE A 255 -13.63 -13.28 -3.62
C ILE A 255 -12.56 -14.02 -4.40
N SER A 256 -12.77 -14.24 -5.71
CA SER A 256 -11.75 -14.86 -6.58
C SER A 256 -10.46 -14.05 -6.64
N SER A 257 -10.56 -12.72 -6.73
CA SER A 257 -9.41 -11.81 -6.75
C SER A 257 -8.61 -11.91 -5.44
N ARG A 258 -9.30 -11.88 -4.29
CA ARG A 258 -8.65 -12.03 -2.97
C ARG A 258 -7.93 -13.37 -2.84
N GLN A 259 -8.52 -14.47 -3.30
CA GLN A 259 -7.87 -15.77 -3.28
C GLN A 259 -6.63 -15.83 -4.17
N LEU A 260 -6.69 -15.19 -5.35
CA LEU A 260 -5.53 -15.10 -6.24
C LEU A 260 -4.38 -14.31 -5.58
N TRP A 261 -4.70 -13.18 -4.93
CA TRP A 261 -3.72 -12.41 -4.15
C TRP A 261 -3.14 -13.21 -2.98
N LEU A 262 -3.97 -13.93 -2.22
CA LEU A 262 -3.51 -14.78 -1.12
C LEU A 262 -2.55 -15.88 -1.63
N ALA A 263 -2.86 -16.49 -2.76
CA ALA A 263 -1.96 -17.45 -3.38
C ALA A 263 -0.65 -16.82 -3.84
N ALA A 264 -0.70 -15.63 -4.42
CA ALA A 264 0.50 -14.88 -4.80
C ALA A 264 1.38 -14.55 -3.59
N PHE A 265 0.77 -14.20 -2.44
CA PHE A 265 1.51 -14.00 -1.19
C PHE A 265 2.13 -15.28 -0.61
N ARG A 266 1.62 -16.47 -0.94
CA ARG A 266 2.27 -17.74 -0.56
C ARG A 266 3.42 -18.10 -1.49
N GLU A 267 3.24 -17.88 -2.79
CA GLU A 267 4.17 -18.32 -3.83
C GLU A 267 5.29 -17.31 -4.18
N PHE A 268 5.32 -16.13 -3.56
CA PHE A 268 6.23 -15.05 -4.00
C PHE A 268 7.72 -15.39 -4.01
N LYS A 269 8.15 -16.33 -3.16
CA LYS A 269 9.54 -16.81 -3.16
C LYS A 269 9.83 -17.76 -4.33
N ALA A 270 8.83 -18.57 -4.72
CA ALA A 270 8.93 -19.52 -5.83
C ALA A 270 8.70 -18.85 -7.20
N LEU A 271 8.00 -17.71 -7.21
CA LEU A 271 7.64 -16.93 -8.39
C LEU A 271 8.23 -15.51 -8.37
N PRO A 272 9.57 -15.37 -8.40
CA PRO A 272 10.23 -14.06 -8.39
C PRO A 272 9.91 -13.26 -9.67
N ALA A 273 10.12 -11.94 -9.64
CA ALA A 273 9.84 -11.06 -10.77
C ALA A 273 10.60 -11.45 -12.05
N LYS A 274 9.93 -11.38 -13.21
CA LYS A 274 10.58 -11.58 -14.53
C LYS A 274 11.72 -10.56 -14.71
N ALA A 275 12.86 -11.03 -15.21
CA ALA A 275 14.01 -10.16 -15.47
C ALA A 275 13.67 -9.09 -16.52
N ARG A 276 13.95 -7.81 -16.21
CA ARG A 276 14.02 -6.77 -17.23
C ARG A 276 15.33 -6.96 -18.01
N LYS A 277 15.26 -7.00 -19.34
CA LYS A 277 16.36 -7.31 -20.30
C LYS A 277 17.65 -6.46 -20.19
N LYS A 278 17.81 -5.56 -19.21
CA LYS A 278 18.89 -4.53 -19.20
C LYS A 278 19.96 -4.64 -18.10
N ASP A 279 19.95 -5.66 -17.25
CA ASP A 279 21.02 -5.81 -16.25
C ASP A 279 22.08 -6.80 -16.72
N LEU A 280 23.19 -6.27 -17.25
CA LEU A 280 24.39 -7.01 -17.67
C LEU A 280 25.23 -7.57 -16.51
N VAL A 281 24.76 -7.48 -15.27
CA VAL A 281 25.48 -7.98 -14.09
C VAL A 281 24.75 -9.18 -13.53
N ALA A 282 25.30 -10.35 -13.86
CA ALA A 282 24.90 -11.66 -13.36
C ALA A 282 25.12 -11.75 -11.84
N LYS A 283 24.14 -11.32 -11.05
CA LYS A 283 23.90 -11.94 -9.74
C LYS A 283 23.13 -13.23 -10.01
N SER A 284 23.48 -14.33 -9.35
CA SER A 284 22.67 -15.56 -9.34
C SER A 284 21.26 -15.19 -8.87
N ARG A 285 20.31 -15.09 -9.81
CA ARG A 285 18.93 -14.68 -9.53
C ARG A 285 18.09 -15.95 -9.40
N ALA A 286 17.18 -15.95 -8.43
CA ALA A 286 16.26 -17.06 -8.22
C ALA A 286 15.46 -17.31 -9.50
N GLU A 287 15.48 -18.55 -9.98
CA GLU A 287 14.71 -18.98 -11.14
C GLU A 287 13.25 -19.21 -10.76
N VAL A 288 12.36 -19.00 -11.72
CA VAL A 288 10.94 -19.28 -11.54
C VAL A 288 10.75 -20.78 -11.41
N ASN A 289 10.13 -21.22 -10.31
CA ASN A 289 9.81 -22.63 -10.12
C ASN A 289 8.64 -23.02 -11.04
N ALA A 290 8.91 -23.85 -12.05
CA ALA A 290 7.91 -24.25 -13.04
C ALA A 290 6.70 -24.98 -12.43
N PRO A 291 6.87 -25.96 -11.51
CA PRO A 291 5.74 -26.52 -10.76
C PRO A 291 4.89 -25.47 -10.03
N ALA A 292 5.51 -24.54 -9.30
CA ALA A 292 4.78 -23.49 -8.59
C ALA A 292 3.98 -22.59 -9.56
N LEU A 293 4.56 -22.29 -10.72
CA LEU A 293 3.88 -21.50 -11.75
C LEU A 293 2.69 -22.25 -12.35
N PHE A 294 2.84 -23.55 -12.58
CA PHE A 294 1.75 -24.41 -13.05
C PHE A 294 0.61 -24.48 -12.02
N HIS A 295 0.92 -24.67 -10.73
CA HIS A 295 -0.08 -24.67 -9.66
C HIS A 295 -0.79 -23.32 -9.54
N PHE A 296 -0.04 -22.22 -9.60
CA PHE A 296 -0.59 -20.87 -9.53
C PHE A 296 -1.52 -20.56 -10.73
N ALA A 297 -1.11 -20.93 -11.95
CA ALA A 297 -1.95 -20.82 -13.14
C ALA A 297 -3.20 -21.72 -13.06
N SER A 298 -3.07 -22.93 -12.51
CA SER A 298 -4.17 -23.86 -12.30
C SER A 298 -5.20 -23.31 -11.32
N LEU A 299 -4.74 -22.70 -10.23
CA LEU A 299 -5.59 -22.00 -9.29
C LEU A 299 -6.31 -20.82 -9.95
N ALA A 300 -5.58 -19.95 -10.68
CA ALA A 300 -6.19 -18.80 -11.34
C ALA A 300 -7.30 -19.22 -12.31
N SER A 301 -7.07 -20.27 -13.11
CA SER A 301 -8.08 -20.83 -14.00
C SER A 301 -9.30 -21.36 -13.24
N ARG A 302 -9.08 -22.09 -12.14
CA ARG A 302 -10.16 -22.59 -11.27
C ARG A 302 -10.97 -21.46 -10.63
N LEU A 303 -10.34 -20.34 -10.32
CA LEU A 303 -10.99 -19.14 -9.76
C LEU A 303 -11.77 -18.33 -10.80
N GLY A 304 -11.74 -18.71 -12.08
CA GLY A 304 -12.47 -18.06 -13.18
C GLY A 304 -11.66 -17.03 -13.97
N PHE A 305 -10.34 -16.94 -13.75
CA PHE A 305 -9.47 -16.10 -14.56
C PHE A 305 -8.99 -16.88 -15.80
N ASP A 306 -9.24 -16.34 -16.99
CA ASP A 306 -8.74 -16.92 -18.25
C ASP A 306 -7.76 -15.95 -18.93
N SER A 307 -6.70 -16.53 -19.49
CA SER A 307 -5.57 -15.91 -20.17
C SER A 307 -5.14 -16.81 -21.31
N LYS A 308 -4.74 -16.19 -22.42
CA LYS A 308 -4.11 -16.91 -23.53
C LYS A 308 -2.79 -17.56 -23.12
N THR A 309 -2.09 -16.99 -22.13
CA THR A 309 -0.81 -17.51 -21.63
C THR A 309 -1.01 -18.77 -20.78
N PHE A 310 -2.15 -18.93 -20.07
CA PHE A 310 -2.44 -20.16 -19.34
C PHE A 310 -2.36 -21.39 -20.25
N ARG A 311 -2.87 -21.28 -21.49
CA ARG A 311 -2.89 -22.36 -22.48
C ARG A 311 -1.49 -22.88 -22.87
N ILE A 312 -0.45 -22.06 -22.71
CA ILE A 312 0.94 -22.46 -22.99
C ILE A 312 1.45 -23.39 -21.87
N TYR A 313 1.06 -23.16 -20.62
CA TYR A 313 1.43 -24.00 -19.47
C TYR A 313 0.62 -25.30 -19.38
N TYR A 314 -0.49 -25.40 -20.12
CA TYR A 314 -1.33 -26.61 -20.22
C TYR A 314 -0.99 -27.51 -21.42
N ALA A 315 0.00 -27.17 -22.25
CA ALA A 315 0.52 -28.13 -23.20
C ALA A 315 1.33 -29.18 -22.41
N PRO A 316 1.00 -30.48 -22.47
CA PRO A 316 1.87 -31.49 -21.89
C PRO A 316 3.26 -31.33 -22.51
N PRO A 317 4.35 -31.56 -21.75
CA PRO A 317 5.68 -31.59 -22.34
C PRO A 317 5.63 -32.57 -23.49
N GLN A 318 5.87 -32.09 -24.72
CA GLN A 318 6.04 -32.97 -25.86
C GLN A 318 7.19 -33.90 -25.50
N THR A 319 6.86 -35.17 -25.25
CA THR A 319 7.82 -36.27 -25.22
C THR A 319 8.69 -36.08 -26.45
N ALA A 320 9.97 -35.79 -26.23
CA ALA A 320 10.97 -35.84 -27.27
C ALA A 320 10.92 -37.26 -27.84
N LEU A 321 10.28 -37.40 -29.00
CA LEU A 321 10.43 -38.58 -29.83
C LEU A 321 11.90 -38.62 -30.24
N LEU A 322 12.65 -39.49 -29.57
CA LEU A 322 13.92 -39.99 -30.10
C LEU A 322 13.60 -40.58 -31.49
N PRO A 323 14.29 -40.17 -32.56
CA PRO A 323 14.11 -40.83 -33.84
C PRO A 323 14.55 -42.28 -33.70
N ASP A 324 13.62 -43.19 -33.99
CA ASP A 324 13.84 -44.62 -34.12
C ASP A 324 15.06 -44.88 -35.01
N ALA A 325 16.13 -45.40 -34.41
CA ALA A 325 17.19 -46.08 -35.13
C ALA A 325 16.76 -47.54 -35.30
N PHE A 326 16.21 -47.87 -36.47
CA PHE A 326 16.18 -49.23 -36.98
C PHE A 326 17.19 -49.35 -38.13
N TYR A 327 17.89 -50.49 -38.10
CA TYR A 327 19.02 -50.94 -38.91
C TYR A 327 18.93 -50.72 -40.42
#